data_AF-A0A5B0MHY5-F1
#
_entry.id   AF-A0A5B0MHY5-F1
#
_cell.length_a   1.000
_cell.length_b   1.000
_cell.length_c   1.000
_cell.angle_alpha   90.00
_cell.angle_beta   90.00
_cell.angle_gamma   90.00
#
_symmetry.space_group_name_H-M   'P 1'
#
loop_
_entity.id
_entity.type
_entity.pdbx_description
1 polymer ?
#
loop_
_entity_poly.entity_id
_entity_poly.type
_entity_poly.pdbx_seq_one_letter_code
_entity_poly.pdbx_strand_id
1 'polypeptide(L)'
;MDPQNVPILTKAEKVIQICDAIHHLQMTPKKFINAFLTNADPQIAYKRRFWGTSTGWSSTHGIIQAVKAEVARTRDGADRWGQLIENESVEILLSQSPPRGNFPLGSFHSSRTVQPSFFDPKAVSERDKALTKNHMPFLFNLIKRMLVRVEAPNELDEDGPVEPTIADPEQDHILNMDNVTYVADRNSAFSIQIHKACFSFGFVQVEANHQQPVS
;
A
#
# COMPACT_ATOMS: atom_id res chain seq x y z
N MET A 1 57.35 21.46 9.03
CA MET A 1 56.26 21.03 8.12
C MET A 1 54.97 21.45 8.79
N ASP A 2 54.25 22.38 8.17
CA ASP A 2 53.07 23.04 8.72
C ASP A 2 51.90 22.04 8.85
N PRO A 3 51.14 22.01 9.95
CA PRO A 3 50.01 21.11 10.09
C PRO A 3 48.83 21.63 9.25
N GLN A 4 48.66 21.01 8.09
CA GLN A 4 47.35 20.77 7.46
C GLN A 4 46.56 21.99 6.97
N ASN A 5 47.06 22.60 5.90
CA ASN A 5 46.19 23.21 4.89
C ASN A 5 45.54 22.09 4.06
N VAL A 6 44.59 21.35 4.63
CA VAL A 6 43.76 20.40 3.85
C VAL A 6 42.81 21.25 3.01
N PRO A 7 42.83 21.16 1.67
CA PRO A 7 41.91 21.92 0.83
C PRO A 7 40.47 21.64 1.25
N ILE A 8 39.71 22.69 1.56
CA ILE A 8 38.28 22.57 1.84
C ILE A 8 37.59 22.26 0.52
N LEU A 9 37.46 20.98 0.21
CA LEU A 9 36.75 20.51 -0.97
C LEU A 9 35.25 20.81 -0.85
N THR A 10 34.70 21.39 -1.89
CA THR A 10 33.25 21.50 -2.10
C THR A 10 32.62 20.10 -2.18
N LYS A 11 31.30 20.02 -2.00
CA LYS A 11 30.57 18.75 -2.14
C LYS A 11 30.75 18.14 -3.53
N ALA A 12 30.77 18.95 -4.58
CA ALA A 12 30.95 18.50 -5.95
C ALA A 12 32.33 17.88 -6.16
N GLU A 13 33.39 18.54 -5.70
CA GLU A 13 34.76 18.02 -5.83
C GLU A 13 34.95 16.71 -5.07
N LYS A 14 34.36 16.57 -3.87
CA LYS A 14 34.37 15.31 -3.11
C LYS A 14 33.71 14.17 -3.90
N VAL A 15 32.55 14.44 -4.52
CA VAL A 15 31.83 13.44 -5.33
C VAL A 15 32.63 13.06 -6.56
N ILE A 16 33.22 14.04 -7.26
CA ILE A 16 34.07 13.79 -8.45
C ILE A 16 35.25 12.90 -8.06
N GLN A 17 35.99 13.23 -6.99
CA GLN A 17 37.12 12.41 -6.55
C GLN A 17 36.73 10.97 -6.19
N ILE A 18 35.55 10.77 -5.58
CA ILE A 18 35.03 9.43 -5.29
C ILE A 18 34.70 8.68 -6.59
N CYS A 19 34.06 9.36 -7.56
CA CYS A 19 33.78 8.78 -8.87
C CYS A 19 35.06 8.39 -9.61
N ASP A 20 36.09 9.23 -9.56
CA ASP A 20 37.40 8.95 -10.17
C ASP A 20 38.05 7.72 -9.52
N ALA A 21 38.02 7.63 -8.18
CA ALA A 21 38.52 6.46 -7.46
C ALA A 21 37.76 5.17 -7.84
N ILE A 22 36.43 5.23 -7.95
CA ILE A 22 35.59 4.11 -8.41
C ILE A 22 35.99 3.71 -9.84
N HIS A 23 36.23 4.69 -10.71
CA HIS A 23 36.62 4.45 -12.10
C HIS A 23 38.01 3.82 -12.21
N HIS A 24 38.99 4.30 -11.43
CA HIS A 24 40.34 3.71 -11.38
C HIS A 24 40.32 2.24 -10.92
N LEU A 25 39.35 1.87 -10.08
CA LEU A 25 39.09 0.48 -9.67
C LEU A 25 38.27 -0.32 -10.69
N GLN A 26 38.10 0.17 -11.92
CA GLN A 26 37.36 -0.46 -13.01
C GLN A 26 35.88 -0.73 -12.67
N MET A 27 35.30 0.10 -11.80
CA MET A 27 33.89 0.05 -11.44
C MET A 27 33.13 1.25 -12.01
N THR A 28 31.80 1.14 -12.05
CA THR A 28 30.91 2.29 -12.26
C THR A 28 30.22 2.63 -10.94
N PRO A 29 29.70 3.86 -10.75
CA PRO A 29 28.96 4.21 -9.55
C PRO A 29 27.80 3.25 -9.25
N LYS A 30 27.06 2.81 -10.27
CA LYS A 30 25.98 1.81 -10.12
C LYS A 30 26.51 0.46 -9.64
N LYS A 31 27.60 -0.04 -10.24
CA LYS A 31 28.23 -1.31 -9.80
C LYS A 31 28.73 -1.22 -8.36
N PHE A 32 29.33 -0.09 -7.99
CA PHE A 32 29.78 0.16 -6.62
C PHE A 32 28.61 0.14 -5.63
N ILE A 33 27.54 0.90 -5.88
CA ILE A 33 26.37 0.94 -5.00
C ILE A 33 25.76 -0.46 -4.84
N ASN A 34 25.57 -1.20 -5.94
CA ASN A 34 25.04 -2.55 -5.89
C ASN A 34 25.93 -3.49 -5.05
N ALA A 35 27.25 -3.46 -5.26
CA ALA A 35 28.20 -4.26 -4.48
C ALA A 35 28.21 -3.86 -3.00
N PHE A 36 28.17 -2.56 -2.69
CA PHE A 36 28.13 -2.06 -1.32
C PHE A 36 26.90 -2.54 -0.55
N LEU A 37 25.75 -2.62 -1.21
CA LEU A 37 24.48 -3.04 -0.61
C LEU A 37 24.32 -4.56 -0.47
N THR A 38 24.94 -5.35 -1.37
CA THR A 38 24.70 -6.80 -1.45
C THR A 38 25.85 -7.65 -0.93
N ASN A 39 27.09 -7.14 -0.86
CA ASN A 39 28.26 -7.95 -0.51
C ASN A 39 28.27 -8.37 0.97
N ALA A 40 28.47 -9.67 1.25
CA ALA A 40 28.43 -10.24 2.60
C ALA A 40 29.70 -10.00 3.45
N ASP A 41 30.74 -9.36 2.91
CA ASP A 41 31.98 -9.05 3.64
C ASP A 41 31.66 -8.29 4.95
N PRO A 42 32.23 -8.70 6.11
CA PRO A 42 31.91 -8.12 7.41
C PRO A 42 32.18 -6.61 7.50
N GLN A 43 33.22 -6.10 6.85
CA GLN A 43 33.54 -4.67 6.87
C GLN A 43 32.51 -3.86 6.08
N ILE A 44 32.04 -4.40 4.95
CA ILE A 44 30.99 -3.77 4.15
C ILE A 44 29.63 -3.87 4.86
N ALA A 45 29.29 -5.04 5.41
CA ALA A 45 28.08 -5.26 6.19
C ALA A 45 28.00 -4.31 7.39
N TYR A 46 29.11 -4.14 8.11
CA TYR A 46 29.22 -3.19 9.20
C TYR A 46 28.95 -1.75 8.75
N LYS A 47 29.43 -1.33 7.57
CA LYS A 47 29.18 0.04 7.05
C LYS A 47 27.73 0.28 6.63
N ARG A 48 27.01 -0.74 6.14
CA ARG A 48 25.58 -0.61 5.76
C ARG A 48 24.58 -0.91 6.87
N ARG A 49 25.03 -1.35 8.05
CA ARG A 49 24.17 -1.86 9.14
C ARG A 49 23.05 -0.92 9.59
N PHE A 50 23.19 0.39 9.37
CA PHE A 50 22.21 1.38 9.78
C PHE A 50 21.13 1.70 8.75
N TRP A 51 21.22 1.20 7.51
CA TRP A 51 20.29 1.55 6.41
C TRP A 51 18.82 1.27 6.75
N GLY A 52 18.54 0.15 7.42
CA GLY A 52 17.18 -0.25 7.84
C GLY A 52 16.81 0.12 9.29
N THR A 53 17.68 0.82 10.02
CA THR A 53 17.41 1.16 11.43
C THR A 53 16.56 2.42 11.54
N SER A 54 15.82 2.59 12.62
CA SER A 54 15.00 3.80 12.85
C SER A 54 15.81 5.10 12.73
N THR A 55 17.04 5.11 13.24
CA THR A 55 17.96 6.26 13.16
C THR A 55 18.54 6.50 11.77
N GLY A 56 18.75 5.44 10.97
CA GLY A 56 19.33 5.54 9.63
C GLY A 56 18.31 5.55 8.49
N TRP A 57 17.04 5.25 8.78
CA TRP A 57 15.99 5.18 7.77
C TRP A 57 15.77 6.53 7.08
N SER A 58 15.78 7.65 7.80
CA SER A 58 15.53 8.97 7.22
C SER A 58 16.55 9.35 6.13
N SER A 59 17.84 9.07 6.35
CA SER A 59 18.88 9.33 5.34
C SER A 59 18.81 8.32 4.19
N THR A 60 18.50 7.06 4.47
CA THR A 60 18.28 6.02 3.45
C THR A 60 17.08 6.36 2.56
N HIS A 61 16.00 6.86 3.14
CA HIS A 61 14.83 7.36 2.42
C HIS A 61 15.22 8.52 1.48
N GLY A 62 16.08 9.43 1.94
CA GLY A 62 16.64 10.49 1.10
C GLY A 62 17.38 9.97 -0.13
N ILE A 63 18.16 8.89 0.01
CA ILE A 63 18.83 8.22 -1.13
C ILE A 63 17.79 7.62 -2.08
N ILE A 64 16.78 6.92 -1.58
CA ILE A 64 15.71 6.31 -2.40
C ILE A 64 14.96 7.40 -3.19
N GLN A 65 14.66 8.55 -2.57
CA GLN A 65 14.03 9.67 -3.27
C GLN A 65 14.93 10.30 -4.33
N ALA A 66 16.24 10.42 -4.07
CA ALA A 66 17.19 10.90 -5.06
C ALA A 66 17.29 9.95 -6.27
N VAL A 67 17.27 8.63 -6.03
CA VAL A 67 17.22 7.61 -7.08
C VAL A 67 15.92 7.74 -7.88
N LYS A 68 14.77 7.84 -7.21
CA LYS A 68 13.47 8.06 -7.87
C LYS A 68 13.51 9.29 -8.76
N ALA A 69 13.98 10.43 -8.23
CA ALA A 69 14.03 11.69 -8.95
C ALA A 69 14.89 11.59 -10.22
N GLU A 70 16.01 10.88 -10.16
CA GLU A 70 16.90 10.68 -11.31
C GLU A 70 16.31 9.71 -12.35
N VAL A 71 15.70 8.60 -11.91
CA VAL A 71 15.09 7.61 -12.81
C VAL A 71 13.85 8.19 -13.50
N ALA A 72 13.01 8.91 -12.77
CA ALA A 72 11.75 9.47 -13.26
C ALA A 72 11.91 10.76 -14.09
N ARG A 73 13.14 11.14 -14.48
CA ARG A 73 13.36 12.30 -15.38
C ARG A 73 12.80 12.10 -16.78
N THR A 74 12.65 10.85 -17.19
CA THR A 74 12.07 10.47 -18.49
C THR A 74 10.75 9.77 -18.28
N ARG A 75 9.87 9.81 -19.28
CA ARG A 75 8.58 9.10 -19.24
C ARG A 75 8.77 7.60 -19.06
N ASP A 76 9.62 6.97 -19.89
CA ASP A 76 9.93 5.53 -19.76
C ASP A 76 10.49 5.18 -18.37
N GLY A 77 11.37 6.02 -17.82
CA GLY A 77 11.89 5.83 -16.47
C GLY A 77 10.82 5.97 -15.37
N ALA A 78 9.89 6.92 -15.52
CA ALA A 78 8.76 7.09 -14.60
C ALA A 78 7.80 5.89 -14.66
N ASP A 79 7.51 5.38 -15.86
CA ASP A 79 6.66 4.19 -16.06
C ASP A 79 7.31 2.95 -15.41
N ARG A 80 8.62 2.75 -15.59
CA ARG A 80 9.39 1.68 -14.92
C ARG A 80 9.39 1.82 -13.40
N TRP A 81 9.51 3.04 -12.89
CA TRP A 81 9.39 3.28 -11.46
C TRP A 81 8.00 2.90 -10.94
N GLY A 82 6.94 3.25 -11.68
CA GLY A 82 5.57 2.84 -11.38
C GLY A 82 5.43 1.32 -11.29
N GLN A 83 5.89 0.59 -12.30
CA GLN A 83 5.88 -0.88 -12.34
C GLN A 83 6.66 -1.50 -11.17
N LEU A 84 7.81 -0.91 -10.78
CA LEU A 84 8.56 -1.37 -9.63
C LEU A 84 7.74 -1.25 -8.33
N ILE A 85 7.07 -0.11 -8.11
CA ILE A 85 6.22 0.09 -6.92
C ILE A 85 5.01 -0.85 -6.93
N GLU A 86 4.41 -1.09 -8.09
CA GLU A 86 3.32 -2.04 -8.26
C GLU A 86 3.75 -3.45 -7.84
N ASN A 87 4.87 -3.95 -8.39
CA ASN A 87 5.39 -5.29 -8.07
C ASN A 87 5.70 -5.44 -6.57
N GLU A 88 6.40 -4.47 -5.97
CA GLU A 88 6.70 -4.50 -4.52
C GLU A 88 5.43 -4.44 -3.67
N SER A 89 4.42 -3.69 -4.10
CA SER A 89 3.13 -3.62 -3.39
C SER A 89 2.39 -4.95 -3.43
N VAL A 90 2.42 -5.66 -4.56
CA VAL A 90 1.84 -7.01 -4.69
C VAL A 90 2.57 -7.99 -3.77
N GLU A 91 3.90 -8.00 -3.73
CA GLU A 91 4.66 -8.87 -2.84
C GLU A 91 4.31 -8.64 -1.35
N ILE A 92 4.20 -7.38 -0.93
CA ILE A 92 3.77 -7.05 0.44
C ILE A 92 2.35 -7.57 0.70
N LEU A 93 1.42 -7.42 -0.25
CA LEU A 93 0.06 -7.90 -0.11
C LEU A 93 -0.01 -9.43 0.00
N LEU A 94 0.77 -10.16 -0.82
CA LEU A 94 0.81 -11.62 -0.78
C LEU A 94 1.44 -12.16 0.52
N SER A 95 2.36 -11.39 1.12
CA SER A 95 2.95 -11.74 2.43
C SER A 95 1.97 -11.59 3.61
N GLN A 96 0.87 -10.88 3.40
CA GLN A 96 -0.16 -10.63 4.41
C GLN A 96 -1.37 -11.53 4.18
N SER A 97 -1.78 -12.26 5.21
CA SER A 97 -3.03 -13.02 5.17
C SER A 97 -3.57 -13.29 6.58
N PRO A 98 -4.90 -13.38 6.74
CA PRO A 98 -5.50 -13.92 7.95
C PRO A 98 -5.13 -15.40 8.15
N PRO A 99 -5.12 -15.89 9.42
CA PRO A 99 -5.01 -17.30 9.73
C PRO A 99 -5.93 -18.18 8.87
N ARG A 100 -5.36 -19.19 8.24
CA ARG A 100 -6.10 -20.11 7.35
C ARG A 100 -6.94 -21.09 8.17
N GLY A 101 -8.08 -21.49 7.62
CA GLY A 101 -8.95 -22.52 8.20
C GLY A 101 -10.04 -21.95 9.12
N ASN A 102 -10.72 -22.86 9.81
CA ASN A 102 -11.91 -22.55 10.62
C ASN A 102 -11.53 -22.00 11.99
N PHE A 103 -12.30 -21.02 12.46
CA PHE A 103 -12.23 -20.52 13.83
C PHE A 103 -12.45 -21.65 14.85
N PRO A 104 -11.71 -21.70 15.98
CA PRO A 104 -10.77 -20.67 16.48
C PRO A 104 -9.34 -20.77 15.92
N LEU A 105 -9.00 -21.83 15.19
CA LEU A 105 -7.64 -22.07 14.69
C LEU A 105 -7.30 -21.23 13.45
N GLY A 106 -8.32 -20.82 12.69
CA GLY A 106 -8.22 -19.90 11.58
C GLY A 106 -9.26 -18.78 11.65
N SER A 107 -9.35 -17.96 10.61
CA SER A 107 -10.25 -16.80 10.57
C SER A 107 -11.60 -17.07 9.92
N PHE A 108 -11.85 -18.26 9.37
CA PHE A 108 -13.12 -18.59 8.72
C PHE A 108 -14.20 -18.99 9.73
N HIS A 109 -15.37 -18.36 9.65
CA HIS A 109 -16.55 -18.73 10.43
C HIS A 109 -17.61 -19.33 9.52
N SER A 110 -18.09 -20.54 9.85
CA SER A 110 -19.19 -21.17 9.12
C SER A 110 -20.54 -20.61 9.58
N SER A 111 -21.43 -20.31 8.64
CA SER A 111 -22.82 -19.93 8.93
C SER A 111 -23.59 -20.99 9.71
N ARG A 112 -23.17 -22.27 9.65
CA ARG A 112 -23.79 -23.37 10.40
C ARG A 112 -23.38 -23.41 11.87
N THR A 113 -22.25 -22.80 12.22
CA THR A 113 -21.66 -22.88 13.57
C THR A 113 -21.51 -21.52 14.23
N VAL A 114 -21.78 -20.43 13.50
CA VAL A 114 -21.70 -19.07 14.01
C VAL A 114 -22.69 -18.88 15.15
N GLN A 115 -22.23 -18.29 16.25
CA GLN A 115 -23.04 -18.01 17.43
C GLN A 115 -23.45 -16.54 17.45
N PRO A 116 -24.56 -16.15 18.11
CA PRO A 116 -24.97 -14.75 18.21
C PRO A 116 -23.88 -13.80 18.72
N SER A 117 -23.00 -14.29 19.61
CA SER A 117 -21.85 -13.54 20.13
C SER A 117 -20.84 -13.11 19.05
N PHE A 118 -20.87 -13.70 17.86
CA PHE A 118 -20.06 -13.28 16.71
C PHE A 118 -20.42 -11.87 16.21
N PHE A 119 -21.68 -11.48 16.39
CA PHE A 119 -22.23 -10.18 16.00
C PHE A 119 -22.22 -9.17 17.15
N ASP A 120 -21.72 -9.55 18.32
CA ASP A 120 -21.53 -8.61 19.41
C ASP A 120 -20.62 -7.46 18.94
N PRO A 121 -20.99 -6.18 19.15
CA PRO A 121 -20.19 -5.04 18.69
C PRO A 121 -18.73 -5.09 19.14
N LYS A 122 -18.46 -5.60 20.35
CA LYS A 122 -17.11 -5.78 20.86
C LYS A 122 -16.37 -6.87 20.09
N ALA A 123 -17.02 -8.02 19.83
CA ALA A 123 -16.44 -9.12 19.08
C ALA A 123 -16.11 -8.72 17.62
N VAL A 124 -17.00 -7.94 16.98
CA VAL A 124 -16.76 -7.37 15.64
C VAL A 124 -15.55 -6.43 15.68
N SER A 125 -15.52 -5.48 16.63
CA SER A 125 -14.42 -4.52 16.76
C SER A 125 -13.06 -5.20 16.99
N GLU A 126 -13.01 -6.25 17.81
CA GLU A 126 -11.80 -7.02 18.06
C GLU A 126 -11.31 -7.73 16.80
N ARG A 127 -12.23 -8.32 16.03
CA ARG A 127 -11.92 -9.03 14.79
C ARG A 127 -11.45 -8.09 13.70
N ASP A 128 -12.09 -6.92 13.55
CA ASP A 128 -11.67 -5.88 12.61
C ASP A 128 -10.29 -5.32 12.99
N LYS A 129 -10.04 -5.09 14.28
CA LYS A 129 -8.73 -4.66 14.77
C LYS A 129 -7.66 -5.72 14.47
N ALA A 130 -7.95 -7.00 14.66
CA ALA A 130 -7.02 -8.08 14.34
C ALA A 130 -6.71 -8.11 12.84
N LEU A 131 -7.75 -8.04 11.99
CA LEU A 131 -7.59 -8.02 10.54
C LEU A 131 -6.77 -6.81 10.06
N THR A 132 -7.10 -5.61 10.54
CA THR A 132 -6.52 -4.35 10.04
C THR A 132 -5.17 -4.00 10.65
N LYS A 133 -4.83 -4.48 11.85
CA LYS A 133 -3.56 -4.17 12.51
C LYS A 133 -2.55 -5.31 12.46
N ASN A 134 -3.02 -6.55 12.49
CA ASN A 134 -2.13 -7.71 12.66
C ASN A 134 -2.00 -8.52 11.37
N HIS A 135 -3.10 -8.78 10.66
CA HIS A 135 -3.10 -9.69 9.52
C HIS A 135 -2.87 -9.01 8.18
N MET A 136 -3.55 -7.88 7.94
CA MET A 136 -3.57 -7.16 6.66
C MET A 136 -3.29 -5.64 6.79
N PRO A 137 -2.29 -5.20 7.58
CA PRO A 137 -2.08 -3.78 7.83
C PRO A 137 -1.69 -2.97 6.58
N PHE A 138 -1.01 -3.55 5.60
CA PHE A 138 -0.64 -2.83 4.38
C PHE A 138 -1.87 -2.56 3.50
N LEU A 139 -2.67 -3.60 3.21
CA LEU A 139 -3.89 -3.46 2.42
C LEU A 139 -4.85 -2.45 3.04
N PHE A 140 -5.10 -2.59 4.34
CA PHE A 140 -6.00 -1.68 5.06
C PHE A 140 -5.51 -0.23 4.97
N ASN A 141 -4.22 0.02 5.25
CA ASN A 141 -3.67 1.38 5.19
C ASN A 141 -3.63 1.93 3.77
N LEU A 142 -3.42 1.09 2.75
CA LEU A 142 -3.46 1.49 1.35
C LEU A 142 -4.86 1.97 0.97
N ILE A 143 -5.89 1.15 1.20
CA ILE A 143 -7.30 1.51 0.95
C ILE A 143 -7.69 2.76 1.73
N LYS A 144 -7.39 2.79 3.04
CA LYS A 144 -7.69 3.94 3.89
C LYS A 144 -7.07 5.24 3.35
N ARG A 145 -5.82 5.21 2.90
CA ARG A 145 -5.14 6.39 2.34
C ARG A 145 -5.71 6.80 0.99
N MET A 146 -6.13 5.85 0.15
CA MET A 146 -6.80 6.16 -1.12
C MET A 146 -8.13 6.88 -0.86
N LEU A 147 -8.92 6.39 0.10
CA LEU A 147 -10.21 7.00 0.46
C LEU A 147 -10.04 8.42 1.02
N VAL A 148 -9.12 8.63 1.95
CA VAL A 148 -8.86 9.98 2.52
C VAL A 148 -8.39 10.98 1.45
N ARG A 149 -7.67 10.52 0.42
CA ARG A 149 -7.24 11.40 -0.68
C ARG A 149 -8.39 11.80 -1.62
N VAL A 150 -9.41 10.97 -1.75
CA VAL A 150 -10.59 11.24 -2.57
C VAL A 150 -11.55 12.21 -1.87
N GLU A 151 -11.55 12.22 -0.53
CA GLU A 151 -12.38 13.13 0.29
C GLU A 151 -11.81 14.55 0.45
N ALA A 152 -10.53 14.77 0.09
CA ALA A 152 -10.00 16.13 0.03
C ALA A 152 -10.70 16.88 -1.12
N PRO A 153 -11.42 17.98 -0.86
CA PRO A 153 -12.08 18.73 -1.92
C PRO A 153 -11.03 19.12 -2.95
N ASN A 154 -11.30 18.84 -4.22
CA ASN A 154 -10.73 19.64 -5.29
C ASN A 154 -11.14 21.09 -4.98
N GLU A 155 -10.24 21.85 -4.38
CA GLU A 155 -10.27 23.30 -4.54
C GLU A 155 -10.07 23.53 -6.04
N LEU A 156 -11.17 23.75 -6.75
CA LEU A 156 -11.37 24.77 -7.77
C LEU A 156 -12.70 24.53 -8.52
N ASP A 157 -13.51 25.60 -8.50
CA ASP A 157 -14.52 26.03 -9.46
C ASP A 157 -16.01 25.64 -9.28
N GLU A 158 -16.72 26.64 -8.72
CA GLU A 158 -17.99 27.24 -9.20
C GLU A 158 -19.32 26.47 -9.07
N ASP A 159 -20.10 26.95 -8.10
CA ASP A 159 -21.57 27.11 -8.02
C ASP A 159 -22.42 26.42 -9.10
N GLY A 160 -23.14 25.36 -8.70
CA GLY A 160 -24.21 24.74 -9.48
C GLY A 160 -25.13 23.90 -8.58
N PRO A 161 -26.47 23.96 -8.73
CA PRO A 161 -27.38 23.26 -7.83
C PRO A 161 -27.18 21.75 -7.89
N VAL A 162 -27.05 21.12 -6.72
CA VAL A 162 -27.01 19.66 -6.57
C VAL A 162 -28.37 19.11 -6.99
N GLU A 163 -28.43 18.47 -8.16
CA GLU A 163 -29.59 17.69 -8.59
C GLU A 163 -29.73 16.46 -7.67
N PRO A 164 -30.91 16.24 -7.05
CA PRO A 164 -31.11 15.08 -6.19
C PRO A 164 -30.99 13.80 -7.00
N THR A 165 -30.03 12.95 -6.61
CA THR A 165 -29.88 11.61 -7.17
C THR A 165 -31.19 10.84 -6.99
N ILE A 166 -31.76 10.41 -8.11
CA ILE A 166 -33.02 9.68 -8.23
C ILE A 166 -32.99 8.49 -7.25
N ALA A 167 -33.89 8.53 -6.25
CA ALA A 167 -34.17 7.38 -5.41
C ALA A 167 -34.77 6.28 -6.30
N ASP A 168 -34.15 5.11 -6.30
CA ASP A 168 -34.63 3.91 -6.98
C ASP A 168 -35.85 3.36 -6.21
N PRO A 169 -37.07 3.47 -6.77
CA PRO A 169 -38.30 3.18 -6.04
C PRO A 169 -38.49 1.67 -5.75
N GLU A 170 -37.70 0.78 -6.37
CA GLU A 170 -37.75 -0.65 -6.07
C GLU A 170 -37.05 -1.01 -4.75
N GLN A 171 -36.03 -0.23 -4.34
CA GLN A 171 -35.31 -0.47 -3.08
C GLN A 171 -36.14 -0.09 -1.85
N ASP A 172 -36.89 1.01 -1.91
CA ASP A 172 -37.78 1.45 -0.82
C ASP A 172 -38.90 0.44 -0.55
N HIS A 173 -39.34 -0.31 -1.57
CA HIS A 173 -40.41 -1.28 -1.41
C HIS A 173 -39.96 -2.57 -0.70
N ILE A 174 -38.69 -2.94 -0.83
CA ILE A 174 -38.09 -4.10 -0.15
C ILE A 174 -37.79 -3.76 1.32
N LEU A 175 -37.29 -2.55 1.59
CA LEU A 175 -36.92 -2.10 2.94
C LEU A 175 -38.13 -1.93 3.88
N ASN A 176 -39.28 -1.53 3.34
CA ASN A 176 -40.50 -1.31 4.11
C ASN A 176 -41.27 -2.60 4.47
N MET A 177 -40.97 -3.74 3.84
CA MET A 177 -41.57 -5.03 4.20
C MET A 177 -40.91 -5.69 5.43
N ASP A 178 -39.63 -5.42 5.67
CA ASP A 178 -38.85 -6.09 6.72
C ASP A 178 -38.72 -5.27 8.02
N ASN A 179 -39.32 -4.08 8.09
CA ASN A 179 -39.23 -3.15 9.22
C ASN A 179 -37.76 -2.88 9.66
N VAL A 180 -36.83 -2.91 8.70
CA VAL A 180 -35.41 -2.64 8.93
C VAL A 180 -35.16 -1.16 8.69
N THR A 181 -34.92 -0.40 9.75
CA THR A 181 -34.46 0.98 9.63
C THR A 181 -32.96 0.97 9.33
N TYR A 182 -32.56 1.44 8.14
CA TYR A 182 -31.16 1.62 7.83
C TYR A 182 -30.63 2.83 8.64
N VAL A 183 -29.86 2.55 9.70
CA VAL A 183 -29.02 3.59 10.30
C VAL A 183 -27.91 3.83 9.29
N ALA A 184 -27.92 4.99 8.65
CA ALA A 184 -26.84 5.43 7.78
C ALA A 184 -25.56 5.59 8.62
N ASP A 185 -24.87 4.48 8.84
CA ASP A 185 -23.53 4.45 9.35
C ASP A 185 -22.60 4.90 8.21
N ARG A 186 -21.52 5.61 8.53
CA ARG A 186 -20.55 6.13 7.54
C ARG A 186 -19.90 5.01 6.71
N ASN A 187 -20.12 3.76 7.11
CA ASN A 187 -19.77 2.52 6.41
C ASN A 187 -20.67 2.18 5.19
N SER A 188 -21.79 2.89 5.00
CA SER A 188 -22.69 2.73 3.83
C SER A 188 -22.09 3.34 2.56
N ALA A 189 -21.64 4.59 2.64
CA ALA A 189 -20.92 5.26 1.57
C ALA A 189 -19.60 4.55 1.21
N PHE A 190 -18.97 3.94 2.23
CA PHE A 190 -17.79 3.08 2.11
C PHE A 190 -18.07 1.82 1.25
N SER A 191 -19.24 1.20 1.37
CA SER A 191 -19.61 0.02 0.55
C SER A 191 -19.89 0.37 -0.93
N ILE A 192 -20.52 1.53 -1.18
CA ILE A 192 -20.83 1.99 -2.55
C ILE A 192 -19.55 2.35 -3.33
N GLN A 193 -18.55 2.93 -2.66
CA GLN A 193 -17.28 3.29 -3.29
C GLN A 193 -16.39 2.06 -3.59
N ILE A 194 -16.43 1.02 -2.75
CA ILE A 194 -15.78 -0.27 -3.01
C ILE A 194 -16.34 -0.89 -4.31
N HIS A 195 -17.66 -0.84 -4.50
CA HIS A 195 -18.30 -1.38 -5.70
C HIS A 195 -17.84 -0.66 -6.98
N LYS A 196 -17.71 0.68 -6.93
CA LYS A 196 -17.17 1.48 -8.05
C LYS A 196 -15.69 1.20 -8.34
N ALA A 197 -14.87 1.01 -7.31
CA ALA A 197 -13.46 0.65 -7.48
C ALA A 197 -13.28 -0.76 -8.06
N CYS A 198 -14.03 -1.75 -7.56
CA CYS A 198 -13.99 -3.13 -8.06
C CYS A 198 -14.48 -3.25 -9.52
N PHE A 199 -15.44 -2.43 -9.95
CA PHE A 199 -15.93 -2.41 -11.33
C PHE A 199 -14.91 -1.80 -12.30
N SER A 200 -14.16 -0.78 -11.87
CA SER A 200 -13.12 -0.14 -12.68
C SER A 200 -11.87 -1.00 -12.89
N PHE A 201 -11.60 -1.94 -11.97
CA PHE A 201 -10.45 -2.86 -12.02
C PHE A 201 -10.80 -4.30 -12.44
N GLY A 202 -12.04 -4.57 -12.88
CA GLY A 202 -12.42 -5.85 -13.48
C GLY A 202 -12.39 -7.07 -12.53
N PHE A 203 -12.57 -6.88 -11.22
CA PHE A 203 -12.43 -7.96 -10.22
C PHE A 203 -13.70 -8.77 -9.94
N VAL A 204 -14.80 -8.58 -10.69
CA VAL A 204 -16.04 -9.35 -10.51
C VAL A 204 -16.20 -10.34 -11.66
N GLN A 205 -15.81 -11.59 -11.44
CA GLN A 205 -16.29 -12.73 -12.22
C GLN A 205 -17.32 -13.48 -11.38
N VAL A 206 -18.59 -13.36 -11.73
CA VAL A 206 -19.67 -14.21 -11.19
C VAL A 206 -19.62 -15.52 -11.95
N GLU A 207 -19.05 -16.57 -11.36
CA GLU A 207 -19.27 -17.94 -11.84
C GLU A 207 -20.60 -18.44 -11.28
N ALA A 208 -21.63 -18.40 -12.13
CA ALA A 208 -22.90 -19.06 -11.87
C ALA A 208 -22.75 -20.56 -12.16
N ASN A 209 -22.64 -21.38 -11.10
CA ASN A 209 -22.78 -22.83 -11.25
C ASN A 209 -24.23 -23.18 -11.60
N HIS A 210 -24.46 -23.51 -12.87
CA HIS A 210 -25.68 -24.16 -13.34
C HIS A 210 -25.66 -25.62 -12.90
N GLN A 211 -26.44 -25.96 -11.88
CA GLN A 211 -26.78 -27.35 -11.60
C GLN A 211 -27.82 -27.79 -12.65
N GLN A 212 -27.46 -28.72 -13.54
CA GLN A 212 -28.42 -29.36 -14.43
C GLN A 212 -29.41 -30.21 -13.62
N PRO A 213 -30.71 -30.23 -13.99
CA PRO A 213 -31.69 -31.08 -13.31
C PRO A 213 -31.43 -32.54 -13.69
N VAL A 214 -31.36 -33.39 -12.67
CA VAL A 214 -31.36 -34.85 -12.82
C VAL A 214 -32.77 -35.28 -13.20
N SER A 215 -32.88 -36.12 -14.24
CA SER A 215 -34.12 -36.66 -14.82
C SER A 215 -35.09 -37.29 -13.84
#